data_AF-A0A2K4KKB4-F1
#
_entry.id   AF-A0A2K4KKB4-F1
#
_cell.length_a   1.000
_cell.length_b   1.000
_cell.length_c   1.000
_cell.angle_alpha   90.00
_cell.angle_beta   90.00
_cell.angle_gamma   90.00
#
_symmetry.space_group_name_H-M   'P 1'
#
loop_
_entity.id
_entity.type
_entity.pdbx_description
1 polymer ?
#
loop_
_entity_poly.entity_id
_entity_poly.type
_entity_poly.pdbx_seq_one_letter_code
_entity_poly.pdbx_strand_id
1 'polypeptide(L)'
;MRQVPLTPEQSKIALLQLPDEIDAPANVWFDRLLAADNFLAAREMRDGGHAFANELQRDGRITPAEANLMRLTFDNQWYKRIDALDASQNGLNDESLG
;
A
#
# COMPACT_ATOMS: atom_id res chain seq x y z
N MET A 1 -7.07 13.54 -17.94
CA MET A 1 -5.97 12.55 -18.00
C MET A 1 -6.48 11.27 -17.36
N ARG A 2 -6.54 10.15 -18.10
CA ARG A 2 -6.88 8.84 -17.51
C ARG A 2 -5.67 8.37 -16.72
N GLN A 3 -5.77 8.30 -15.39
CA GLN A 3 -4.74 7.68 -14.57
C GLN A 3 -4.73 6.18 -14.91
N VAL A 4 -3.63 5.72 -15.50
CA VAL A 4 -3.38 4.29 -15.71
C VAL A 4 -2.93 3.73 -14.36
N PRO A 5 -3.61 2.70 -13.81
CA PRO A 5 -3.16 2.08 -12.57
C PRO A 5 -1.78 1.46 -12.81
N LEU A 6 -0.79 1.85 -12.00
CA LEU A 6 0.53 1.24 -12.06
C LEU A 6 0.45 -0.23 -11.62
N THR A 7 1.19 -1.11 -12.28
CA THR A 7 1.39 -2.48 -11.80
C THR A 7 2.11 -2.45 -10.44
N PRO A 8 2.01 -3.51 -9.60
CA PRO A 8 2.74 -3.52 -8.31
C PRO A 8 4.23 -3.23 -8.44
N GLU A 9 4.90 -3.73 -9.49
CA GLU A 9 6.31 -3.43 -9.78
C GLU A 9 6.53 -1.99 -10.25
N GLN A 10 5.62 -1.40 -11.02
CA GLN A 10 5.70 0.01 -11.41
C GLN A 10 5.43 0.95 -10.24
N SER A 11 4.50 0.59 -9.35
CA SER A 11 4.31 1.26 -8.07
C SER A 11 5.57 1.20 -7.22
N LYS A 12 6.25 0.04 -7.19
CA LYS A 12 7.53 -0.13 -6.49
C LYS A 12 8.65 0.70 -7.13
N ILE A 13 8.75 0.73 -8.47
CA ILE A 13 9.74 1.56 -9.20
C ILE A 13 9.48 3.06 -8.99
N ALA A 14 8.22 3.49 -8.93
CA ALA A 14 7.86 4.87 -8.62
C ALA A 14 8.20 5.28 -7.19
N LEU A 15 8.21 4.32 -6.25
CA LEU A 15 8.69 4.51 -4.88
C LEU A 15 10.23 4.48 -4.80
N LEU A 16 10.89 3.64 -5.60
CA LEU A 16 12.36 3.51 -5.69
C LEU A 16 13.05 4.72 -6.36
N GLN A 17 12.30 5.71 -6.85
CA GLN A 17 12.84 7.01 -7.28
C GLN A 17 12.84 8.05 -6.15
N LEU A 18 12.30 7.71 -4.97
CA LEU A 18 12.43 8.53 -3.79
C LEU A 18 13.85 8.39 -3.21
N PRO A 19 14.41 9.44 -2.59
CA PRO A 19 15.67 9.32 -1.86
C PRO A 19 15.65 8.14 -0.88
N ASP A 20 16.77 7.45 -0.67
CA ASP A 20 16.89 6.26 0.21
C ASP A 20 16.33 6.51 1.63
N GLU A 21 16.44 7.75 2.10
CA GLU A 21 15.93 8.25 3.40
C GLU A 21 14.39 8.26 3.51
N ILE A 22 13.70 8.05 2.39
CA ILE A 22 12.24 8.02 2.24
C ILE A 22 11.78 6.63 1.77
N ASP A 23 12.58 5.96 0.92
CA ASP A 23 12.29 4.61 0.43
C ASP A 23 12.27 3.56 1.55
N ALA A 24 13.26 3.58 2.46
CA ALA A 24 13.32 2.58 3.55
C ALA A 24 12.09 2.65 4.49
N PRO A 25 11.65 3.82 4.99
CA PRO A 25 10.42 3.91 5.78
C PRO A 25 9.15 3.57 5.00
N ALA A 26 9.07 3.92 3.71
CA ALA A 26 7.92 3.58 2.88
C ALA A 26 7.78 2.06 2.69
N ASN A 27 8.89 1.36 2.44
CA ASN A 27 8.92 -0.09 2.32
C ASN A 27 8.47 -0.81 3.59
N VAL A 28 8.80 -0.29 4.78
CA VAL A 28 8.30 -0.85 6.06
C VAL A 28 6.77 -0.81 6.13
N TRP A 29 6.14 0.27 5.66
CA TRP A 29 4.68 0.35 5.61
C TRP A 29 4.08 -0.64 4.61
N PHE A 30 4.73 -0.86 3.46
CA PHE A 30 4.30 -1.88 2.50
C PHE A 30 4.42 -3.29 3.06
N ASP A 31 5.55 -3.63 3.68
CA ASP A 31 5.75 -4.95 4.27
C ASP A 31 4.74 -5.24 5.38
N ARG A 32 4.45 -4.25 6.24
CA ARG A 32 3.42 -4.37 7.28
C ARG A 32 2.03 -4.54 6.70
N LEU A 33 1.71 -3.83 5.62
CA LEU A 33 0.42 -3.96 4.96
C LEU A 33 0.25 -5.33 4.31
N LEU A 34 1.31 -5.87 3.69
CA LEU A 34 1.31 -7.22 3.14
C LEU A 34 1.20 -8.30 4.22
N ALA A 35 1.75 -8.04 5.40
CA ALA A 35 1.69 -8.95 6.56
C ALA A 35 0.38 -8.87 7.36
N ALA A 36 -0.47 -7.86 7.11
CA ALA A 36 -1.71 -7.66 7.88
C ALA A 36 -2.63 -8.89 7.78
N ASP A 37 -3.05 -9.46 8.89
CA ASP A 37 -3.80 -10.73 8.96
C ASP A 37 -5.32 -10.57 8.83
N ASN A 38 -5.82 -9.35 8.95
CA ASN A 38 -7.24 -9.04 8.87
C ASN A 38 -7.52 -7.65 8.28
N PHE A 39 -8.80 -7.41 7.94
CA PHE A 39 -9.25 -6.17 7.29
C PHE A 39 -8.95 -4.90 8.10
N LEU A 40 -9.06 -4.97 9.44
CA LEU A 40 -8.81 -3.82 10.32
C LEU A 40 -7.33 -3.47 10.36
N ALA A 41 -6.46 -4.46 10.53
CA ALA A 41 -5.01 -4.28 10.49
C ALA A 41 -4.54 -3.73 9.14
N ALA A 42 -5.09 -4.26 8.02
CA ALA A 42 -4.76 -3.78 6.69
C ALA A 42 -5.18 -2.31 6.47
N ARG A 43 -6.34 -1.91 7.01
CA ARG A 43 -6.83 -0.53 6.97
C ARG A 43 -5.96 0.40 7.82
N GLU A 44 -5.57 0.00 9.02
CA GLU A 44 -4.70 0.80 9.89
C GLU A 44 -3.35 1.07 9.23
N MET A 45 -2.75 0.07 8.57
CA MET A 45 -1.49 0.26 7.84
C MET A 45 -1.63 1.20 6.64
N ARG A 46 -2.76 1.13 5.92
CA ARG A 46 -3.07 2.06 4.82
C ARG A 46 -3.17 3.50 5.34
N ASP A 47 -3.93 3.71 6.41
CA ASP A 47 -4.15 5.03 7.01
C ASP A 47 -2.82 5.58 7.58
N GLY A 48 -1.97 4.72 8.15
CA GLY A 48 -0.61 5.04 8.58
C GLY A 48 0.32 5.46 7.43
N GLY A 49 0.28 4.73 6.31
CA GLY A 49 1.01 5.10 5.08
C GLY A 49 0.56 6.45 4.50
N HIS A 50 -0.74 6.78 4.61
CA HIS A 50 -1.26 8.09 4.22
C HIS A 50 -0.78 9.21 5.14
N ALA A 51 -0.79 8.99 6.45
CA ALA A 51 -0.26 9.94 7.43
C ALA A 51 1.23 10.22 7.17
N PHE A 52 2.01 9.16 6.93
CA PHE A 52 3.43 9.27 6.59
C PHE A 52 3.65 10.11 5.32
N ALA A 53 2.90 9.87 4.24
CA ALA A 53 3.01 10.68 3.02
C ALA A 53 2.65 12.16 3.25
N ASN A 54 1.66 12.43 4.11
CA ASN A 54 1.28 13.80 4.48
C ASN A 54 2.36 14.50 5.30
N GLU A 55 3.04 13.79 6.21
CA GLU A 55 4.15 14.33 7.00
C GLU A 55 5.33 14.70 6.09
N LEU A 56 5.74 13.82 5.17
CA LEU A 56 6.79 14.12 4.21
C LEU A 56 6.47 15.34 3.35
N GLN A 57 5.21 15.48 2.92
CA GLN A 57 4.74 16.64 2.17
C GLN A 57 4.80 17.92 3.01
N ARG A 58 4.33 17.85 4.27
CA ARG A 58 4.32 18.99 5.19
C ARG A 58 5.74 19.47 5.50
N ASP A 59 6.66 18.54 5.64
CA ASP A 59 8.07 18.83 5.95
C ASP A 59 8.86 19.25 4.69
N GLY A 60 8.21 19.32 3.51
CA GLY A 60 8.81 19.75 2.26
C GLY A 60 9.81 18.75 1.65
N ARG A 61 9.81 17.50 2.14
CA ARG A 61 10.71 16.43 1.67
C ARG A 61 10.26 15.83 0.34
N ILE A 62 8.96 15.90 0.05
CA ILE A 62 8.36 15.50 -1.22
C ILE A 62 7.34 16.55 -1.67
N THR A 63 7.10 16.62 -2.97
CA THR A 63 6.09 17.46 -3.58
C THR A 63 4.67 16.92 -3.32
N PRO A 64 3.63 17.77 -3.45
CA PRO A 64 2.24 17.30 -3.38
C PRO A 64 1.90 16.18 -4.37
N ALA A 65 2.54 16.17 -5.55
CA ALA A 65 2.34 15.14 -6.57
C ALA A 65 2.91 13.79 -6.13
N GLU A 66 4.10 13.78 -5.55
CA GLU A 66 4.75 12.58 -5.00
C GLU A 66 3.98 12.05 -3.79
N ALA A 67 3.53 12.91 -2.88
CA ALA A 67 2.69 12.51 -1.76
C ALA A 67 1.38 11.85 -2.24
N ASN A 68 0.79 12.39 -3.31
CA ASN A 68 -0.39 11.79 -3.92
C ASN A 68 -0.11 10.41 -4.53
N LEU A 69 1.03 10.26 -5.19
CA LEU A 69 1.46 8.98 -5.76
C LEU A 69 1.73 7.93 -4.67
N MET A 70 2.33 8.32 -3.55
CA MET A 70 2.54 7.44 -2.39
C MET A 70 1.21 6.98 -1.80
N ARG A 71 0.26 7.90 -1.55
CA ARG A 71 -1.08 7.56 -1.05
C ARG A 71 -1.83 6.59 -1.97
N LEU A 72 -1.81 6.84 -3.28
CA LEU A 72 -2.40 5.95 -4.29
C LEU A 72 -1.74 4.56 -4.28
N THR A 73 -0.44 4.50 -4.01
CA THR A 73 0.27 3.23 -3.94
C THR A 73 -0.11 2.43 -2.70
N PHE A 74 -0.26 3.07 -1.54
CA PHE A 74 -0.82 2.43 -0.35
C PHE A 74 -2.25 1.92 -0.58
N ASP A 75 -3.10 2.71 -1.26
CA ASP A 75 -4.46 2.28 -1.62
C ASP A 75 -4.46 1.02 -2.49
N ASN A 76 -3.62 0.99 -3.53
CA ASN A 76 -3.53 -0.17 -4.43
C ASN A 76 -3.05 -1.43 -3.72
N GLN A 77 -2.10 -1.30 -2.79
CA GLN A 77 -1.61 -2.46 -2.03
C GLN A 77 -2.64 -2.92 -1.01
N TRP A 78 -3.37 -1.99 -0.38
CA TRP A 78 -4.48 -2.30 0.49
C TRP A 78 -5.55 -3.13 -0.22
N TYR A 79 -6.02 -2.71 -1.40
CA TYR A 79 -7.02 -3.46 -2.17
C TYR A 79 -6.56 -4.90 -2.47
N LYS A 80 -5.32 -5.08 -2.91
CA LYS A 80 -4.76 -6.43 -3.14
C LYS A 80 -4.74 -7.28 -1.88
N ARG A 81 -4.42 -6.67 -0.73
CA ARG A 81 -4.42 -7.41 0.54
C ARG A 81 -5.83 -7.81 0.94
N ILE A 82 -6.81 -6.91 0.77
CA ILE A 82 -8.23 -7.19 1.01
C ILE A 82 -8.71 -8.34 0.11
N ASP A 83 -8.40 -8.32 -1.19
CA ASP A 83 -8.77 -9.40 -2.11
C ASP A 83 -8.15 -10.74 -1.67
N ALA A 84 -6.89 -10.73 -1.21
CA ALA A 84 -6.22 -11.94 -0.72
C ALA A 84 -6.82 -12.45 0.61
N LEU A 85 -7.22 -11.55 1.51
CA LEU A 85 -7.91 -11.91 2.75
C LEU A 85 -9.28 -12.54 2.47
N ASP A 86 -10.06 -11.94 1.57
CA ASP A 86 -11.37 -12.46 1.16
C ASP A 86 -11.24 -13.83 0.46
N ALA A 87 -10.28 -13.97 -0.46
CA ALA A 87 -10.00 -15.26 -1.11
C ALA A 87 -9.57 -16.33 -0.10
N SER A 88 -8.80 -15.99 0.94
CA SER A 88 -8.42 -16.94 1.99
C SER A 88 -9.60 -17.38 2.86
N GLN A 89 -10.55 -16.48 3.13
CA GLN A 89 -11.76 -16.78 3.88
C GLN A 89 -12.75 -17.61 3.07
N ASN A 90 -12.85 -17.35 1.76
CA ASN A 90 -13.74 -18.09 0.86
C ASN A 90 -13.14 -19.44 0.40
N GLY A 91 -11.82 -19.54 0.26
CA GLY A 91 -11.12 -20.78 -0.09
C GLY A 91 -11.11 -21.82 1.03
N LEU A 92 -11.23 -21.40 2.30
CA LEU A 92 -11.44 -22.30 3.44
C LEU A 92 -12.84 -22.96 3.43
N ASN A 93 -13.81 -22.40 2.71
CA ASN A 93 -15.18 -22.93 2.67
C ASN A 93 -15.42 -23.97 1.56
N ASP A 94 -14.47 -24.15 0.63
CA ASP A 94 -14.62 -25.07 -0.51
C ASP A 94 -14.06 -26.48 -0.25
N GLU A 95 -13.22 -26.67 0.77
CA GLU A 95 -12.65 -27.99 1.16
C GLU A 95 -13.57 -28.84 2.07
N SER A 96 -14.89 -28.64 2.04
CA SER A 96 -15.85 -29.38 2.91
C SER A 96 -16.97 -30.11 2.17
N LEU A 97 -16.82 -30.39 0.86
CA LEU A 97 -17.78 -31.22 0.09
C LEU A 97 -17.10 -32.38 -0.64
N GLY A 98 -16.24 -33.10 0.09
CA GLY A 98 -15.82 -34.46 -0.27
C GLY A 98 -16.78 -35.51 0.29
#